data_AF-A0AB94ISC4-F1
#
_entry.id   AF-A0AB94ISC4-F1
#
_cell.length_a   1.000
_cell.length_b   1.000
_cell.length_c   1.000
_cell.angle_alpha   90.00
_cell.angle_beta   90.00
_cell.angle_gamma   90.00
#
_symmetry.space_group_name_H-M   'P 1'
#
loop_
_entity.id
_entity.type
_entity.pdbx_description
1 polymer ?
#
loop_
_entity_poly.entity_id
_entity_poly.type
_entity_poly.pdbx_seq_one_letter_code
_entity_poly.pdbx_strand_id
1 'polypeptide(L)'
;MTVASSLEFLNETPIDEELPPSQSLLQQYEKMIVTTLLRSFALDFMIKDQNGGNVDTPLTARKYGLKDEAAQGRYGSRVEYMDNSSLYHSAQNYKDKNRQASELRDKGQLKDSYTGQKIARNERYDLDHTIAAKEIHDDPAVYLAKLNGVDLANSETNLNHTNYSINRSKKQKTMTQFLNDMKDKQTTYDARINELKKKGMLSDQERKELNKLDNLRKANAEMMKEADAKAIWRVYGKARFLAETSFLSF
;
A
#
# COMPACT_ATOMS: atom_id res chain seq x y z
N MET A 1 -15.92 19.13 31.01
CA MET A 1 -14.47 19.36 30.94
C MET A 1 -14.25 20.68 30.23
N THR A 2 -13.72 21.64 30.97
CA THR A 2 -13.42 23.00 30.55
C THR A 2 -12.39 22.93 29.42
N VAL A 3 -12.79 23.31 28.21
CA VAL A 3 -11.85 23.50 27.10
C VAL A 3 -11.15 24.81 27.41
N ALA A 4 -10.05 24.74 28.16
CA ALA A 4 -9.08 25.83 28.23
C ALA A 4 -8.74 26.18 26.78
N SER A 5 -9.17 27.36 26.35
CA SER A 5 -9.07 27.76 24.95
C SER A 5 -7.58 27.76 24.58
N SER A 6 -7.24 27.24 23.41
CA SER A 6 -5.88 27.27 22.85
C SER A 6 -5.32 28.71 22.66
N LEU A 7 -6.05 29.72 23.13
CA LEU A 7 -5.78 31.16 23.09
C LEU A 7 -5.17 31.71 24.39
N GLU A 8 -5.20 31.00 25.52
CA GLU A 8 -4.38 31.38 26.69
C GLU A 8 -2.88 31.33 26.37
N PHE A 9 -2.48 30.51 25.39
CA PHE A 9 -1.08 30.38 24.96
C PHE A 9 -0.56 31.58 24.13
N LEU A 10 -1.46 32.46 23.66
CA LEU A 10 -1.09 33.60 22.80
C LEU A 10 -1.30 34.96 23.46
N ASN A 11 -2.06 35.03 24.56
CA ASN A 11 -2.33 36.30 25.26
C ASN A 11 -1.19 36.76 26.17
N GLU A 12 -0.26 35.87 26.52
CA GLU A 12 0.94 36.25 27.29
C GLU A 12 2.19 35.79 26.54
N THR A 13 2.86 36.74 25.90
CA THR A 13 4.27 36.55 25.57
C THR A 13 5.00 37.11 26.77
N PRO A 14 5.64 36.28 27.61
CA PRO A 14 6.41 36.79 28.72
C PRO A 14 7.46 37.76 28.17
N ILE A 15 7.74 38.81 28.92
CA ILE A 15 8.84 39.71 28.60
C ILE A 15 10.10 38.86 28.61
N ASP A 16 10.75 38.74 27.46
CA ASP A 16 12.04 38.10 27.37
C ASP A 16 13.07 39.04 28.01
N GLU A 17 13.43 38.75 29.27
CA GLU A 17 14.39 39.53 30.06
C GLU A 17 15.83 39.37 29.54
N GLU A 18 16.10 38.39 28.67
CA GLU A 18 17.42 38.19 28.05
C GLU A 18 17.64 39.09 26.82
N LEU A 19 16.58 39.71 26.29
CA LEU A 19 16.63 40.58 25.13
C LEU A 19 16.59 42.08 25.51
N PRO A 20 17.24 42.96 24.73
CA PRO A 20 17.05 44.39 24.85
C PRO A 20 15.56 44.78 24.81
N PRO A 21 15.11 45.74 25.63
CA PRO A 21 13.68 46.12 25.72
C PRO A 21 13.04 46.47 24.37
N SER A 22 13.80 47.05 23.43
CA SER A 22 13.32 47.38 22.08
C SER A 22 13.04 46.14 21.23
N GLN A 23 13.79 45.06 21.40
CA GLN A 23 13.61 43.81 20.67
C GLN A 23 12.45 43.00 21.23
N SER A 24 12.34 42.94 22.56
CA SER A 24 11.18 42.33 23.23
C SER A 24 9.88 43.03 22.84
N LEU A 25 9.89 44.37 22.80
CA LEU A 25 8.74 45.16 22.35
C LEU A 25 8.39 44.90 20.87
N LEU A 26 9.39 44.80 19.99
CA LEU A 26 9.18 44.52 18.56
C LEU A 26 8.52 43.15 18.34
N GLN A 27 8.97 42.12 19.06
CA GLN A 27 8.37 40.77 19.00
C GLN A 27 6.92 40.77 19.47
N GLN A 28 6.59 41.55 20.51
CA GLN A 28 5.22 41.69 21.00
C GLN A 28 4.31 42.34 19.94
N TYR A 29 4.78 43.41 19.28
CA TYR A 29 4.03 44.06 18.19
C TYR A 29 3.87 43.16 16.97
N GLU A 30 4.92 42.43 16.58
CA GLU A 30 4.87 41.47 15.47
C GLU A 30 3.80 40.40 15.73
N LYS A 31 3.82 39.78 16.92
CA LYS A 31 2.83 38.78 17.32
C LYS A 31 1.41 39.35 17.38
N MET A 32 1.24 40.57 17.87
CA MET A 32 -0.06 41.26 17.91
C MET A 32 -0.61 41.51 16.50
N ILE A 33 0.22 42.01 15.59
CA ILE A 33 -0.16 42.27 14.19
C ILE A 33 -0.55 40.96 13.49
N VAL A 34 0.30 39.92 13.60
CA VAL A 34 0.04 38.61 13.01
C VAL A 34 -1.25 37.99 13.57
N THR A 35 -1.45 38.02 14.89
CA THR A 35 -2.66 37.48 15.53
C THR A 35 -3.92 38.25 15.12
N THR A 36 -3.82 39.57 15.01
CA THR A 36 -4.94 40.42 14.58
C THR A 36 -5.33 40.11 13.14
N LEU A 37 -4.35 39.98 12.24
CA LEU A 37 -4.58 39.59 10.85
C LEU A 37 -5.22 38.20 10.76
N LEU A 38 -4.70 37.22 11.51
CA LEU A 38 -5.27 35.88 11.53
C LEU A 38 -6.72 35.87 12.00
N ARG A 39 -7.08 36.66 13.03
CA ARG A 39 -8.46 36.76 13.51
C ARG A 39 -9.37 37.55 12.56
N SER A 40 -8.90 38.66 12.00
CA SER A 40 -9.72 39.51 11.12
C SER A 40 -10.14 38.78 9.85
N PHE A 41 -9.31 37.84 9.39
CA PHE A 41 -9.62 36.95 8.27
C PHE A 41 -10.16 35.59 8.70
N ALA A 42 -10.41 35.37 9.99
CA ALA A 42 -10.81 34.08 10.56
C ALA A 42 -9.93 32.92 10.05
N LEU A 43 -8.62 33.13 9.93
CA LEU A 43 -7.61 32.13 9.53
C LEU A 43 -7.02 31.40 10.74
N ASP A 44 -7.52 31.68 11.95
CA ASP A 44 -7.13 31.03 13.18
C ASP A 44 -7.45 29.52 13.20
N PHE A 45 -8.43 29.06 12.41
CA PHE A 45 -8.67 27.63 12.19
C PHE A 45 -7.51 26.92 11.46
N MET A 46 -6.76 27.63 10.60
CA MET A 46 -5.68 27.03 9.80
C MET A 46 -4.47 26.66 10.65
N ILE A 47 -4.25 27.34 11.79
CA ILE A 47 -3.12 27.08 12.69
C ILE A 47 -3.27 25.74 13.43
N LYS A 48 -4.50 25.25 13.61
CA LYS A 48 -4.77 23.93 14.18
C LYS A 48 -4.64 22.80 13.16
N ASP A 49 -4.57 23.15 11.88
CA ASP A 49 -4.63 22.20 10.79
C ASP A 49 -3.25 21.86 10.25
N GLN A 50 -2.66 20.79 10.77
CA GLN A 50 -1.37 20.26 10.29
C GLN A 50 -1.56 19.13 9.26
N ASN A 51 -2.79 18.75 8.94
CA ASN A 51 -3.12 17.48 8.29
C ASN A 51 -4.10 17.64 7.11
N GLY A 52 -4.00 18.73 6.36
CA GLY A 52 -4.67 18.92 5.07
C GLY A 52 -6.12 19.39 5.12
N GLY A 53 -6.55 20.06 6.18
CA GLY A 53 -7.86 20.70 6.30
C GLY A 53 -8.94 19.79 6.83
N ASN A 54 -10.19 20.24 6.69
CA ASN A 54 -11.36 19.38 6.83
C ASN A 54 -11.55 18.45 5.61
N VAL A 55 -10.55 18.35 4.74
CA VAL A 55 -10.63 17.58 3.50
C VAL A 55 -9.89 16.26 3.68
N ASP A 56 -10.57 15.18 3.30
CA ASP A 56 -9.95 13.87 3.18
C ASP A 56 -9.25 13.75 1.82
N THR A 57 -7.98 13.39 1.86
CA THR A 57 -7.21 12.94 0.71
C THR A 57 -6.85 11.47 0.91
N PRO A 58 -6.55 10.69 -0.15
CA PRO A 58 -6.07 9.32 0.02
C PRO A 58 -4.89 9.20 0.99
N LEU A 59 -3.99 10.18 1.01
CA LEU A 59 -2.84 10.21 1.91
C LEU A 59 -3.26 10.44 3.36
N THR A 60 -4.09 11.46 3.61
CA THR A 60 -4.55 11.78 4.97
C THR A 60 -5.47 10.71 5.53
N ALA A 61 -6.33 10.11 4.68
CA ALA A 61 -7.19 8.98 5.05
C ALA A 61 -6.39 7.77 5.55
N ARG A 62 -5.28 7.42 4.88
CA ARG A 62 -4.42 6.30 5.29
C ARG A 62 -3.60 6.60 6.55
N LYS A 63 -3.17 7.85 6.72
CA LYS A 63 -2.28 8.24 7.83
C LYS A 63 -3.04 8.57 9.11
N TYR A 64 -4.20 9.21 8.99
CA TYR A 64 -4.94 9.80 10.10
C TYR A 64 -6.40 9.31 10.21
N GLY A 65 -6.85 8.48 9.27
CA GLY A 65 -8.25 8.06 9.17
C GLY A 65 -9.11 9.02 8.36
N LEU A 66 -10.35 8.62 8.13
CA LEU A 66 -11.36 9.39 7.38
C LEU A 66 -12.01 10.42 8.30
N LYS A 67 -12.18 11.65 7.81
CA LYS A 67 -12.93 12.74 8.44
C LYS A 67 -14.36 12.87 7.86
N ASP A 68 -14.55 12.54 6.59
CA ASP A 68 -15.85 12.55 5.91
C ASP A 68 -16.76 11.47 6.52
N GLU A 69 -17.85 11.89 7.17
CA GLU A 69 -18.77 10.99 7.88
C GLU A 69 -19.39 9.94 6.94
N ALA A 70 -19.66 10.30 5.69
CA ALA A 70 -20.21 9.36 4.72
C ALA A 70 -19.18 8.29 4.33
N ALA A 71 -17.90 8.65 4.19
CA ALA A 71 -16.79 7.74 3.94
C ALA A 71 -16.52 6.85 5.14
N GLN A 72 -16.58 7.41 6.36
CA GLN A 72 -16.53 6.63 7.59
C GLN A 72 -17.66 5.60 7.65
N GLY A 73 -18.89 6.00 7.30
CA GLY A 73 -20.02 5.09 7.23
C GLY A 73 -19.79 3.95 6.23
N ARG A 74 -19.33 4.27 5.01
CA ARG A 74 -18.98 3.25 4.00
C ARG A 74 -17.88 2.31 4.50
N TYR A 75 -16.79 2.86 5.03
CA TYR A 75 -15.66 2.09 5.54
C TYR A 75 -16.03 1.22 6.75
N GLY A 76 -16.81 1.76 7.68
CA GLY A 76 -17.28 1.05 8.88
C GLY A 76 -18.34 -0.01 8.59
N SER A 77 -19.13 0.16 7.54
CA SER A 77 -20.11 -0.84 7.09
C SER A 77 -19.51 -2.01 6.30
N ARG A 78 -18.20 -1.99 6.03
CA ARG A 78 -17.53 -3.07 5.30
C ARG A 78 -17.57 -4.35 6.13
N VAL A 79 -17.85 -5.47 5.47
CA VAL A 79 -17.70 -6.80 6.08
C VAL A 79 -16.21 -7.09 6.25
N GLU A 80 -15.83 -7.79 7.32
CA GLU A 80 -14.45 -8.23 7.55
C GLU A 80 -13.91 -9.05 6.37
N TYR A 81 -12.63 -8.84 6.04
CA TYR A 81 -12.03 -9.49 4.86
C TYR A 81 -12.10 -11.02 4.94
N MET A 82 -11.98 -11.60 6.14
CA MET A 82 -12.03 -13.05 6.33
C MET A 82 -13.37 -13.65 5.87
N ASP A 83 -14.47 -12.93 6.12
CA ASP A 83 -15.83 -13.38 5.80
C ASP A 83 -16.17 -13.17 4.32
N ASN A 84 -15.42 -12.32 3.61
CA ASN A 84 -15.67 -11.97 2.21
C ASN A 84 -14.55 -12.35 1.24
N SER A 85 -13.47 -12.98 1.72
CA SER A 85 -12.27 -13.28 0.91
C SER A 85 -12.57 -14.09 -0.37
N SER A 86 -13.62 -14.91 -0.35
CA SER A 86 -14.09 -15.69 -1.50
C SER A 86 -14.58 -14.81 -2.67
N LEU A 87 -15.04 -13.58 -2.43
CA LEU A 87 -15.47 -12.64 -3.47
C LEU A 87 -14.33 -12.33 -4.44
N TYR A 88 -13.12 -12.21 -3.91
CA TYR A 88 -11.93 -11.88 -4.69
C TYR A 88 -11.54 -13.00 -5.67
N HIS A 89 -11.74 -14.26 -5.29
CA HIS A 89 -11.42 -15.41 -6.14
C HIS A 89 -12.59 -15.91 -6.99
N SER A 90 -13.81 -15.46 -6.71
CA SER A 90 -15.02 -15.83 -7.47
C SER A 90 -15.36 -14.83 -8.58
N ALA A 91 -14.73 -13.66 -8.60
CA ALA A 91 -14.92 -12.63 -9.61
C ALA A 91 -14.58 -13.11 -11.03
N GLN A 92 -15.30 -12.60 -12.02
CA GLN A 92 -15.21 -13.05 -13.41
C GLN A 92 -13.83 -12.77 -14.03
N ASN A 93 -13.27 -11.59 -13.80
CA ASN A 93 -11.92 -11.21 -14.23
C ASN A 93 -10.82 -12.15 -13.68
N TYR A 94 -10.93 -12.56 -12.41
CA TYR A 94 -10.00 -13.54 -11.82
C TYR A 94 -10.08 -14.90 -12.53
N LYS A 95 -11.31 -15.38 -12.79
CA LYS A 95 -11.55 -16.64 -13.53
C LYS A 95 -11.04 -16.55 -14.96
N ASP A 96 -11.32 -15.45 -15.65
CA ASP A 96 -10.91 -15.23 -17.04
C ASP A 96 -9.39 -15.17 -17.18
N LYS A 97 -8.69 -14.48 -16.25
CA LYS A 97 -7.23 -14.43 -16.23
C LYS A 97 -6.62 -15.83 -16.07
N ASN A 98 -7.19 -16.68 -15.21
CA ASN A 98 -6.76 -18.08 -15.05
C ASN A 98 -7.07 -18.95 -16.28
N ARG A 99 -8.20 -18.73 -16.95
CA ARG A 99 -8.53 -19.40 -18.21
C ARG A 99 -7.50 -19.06 -19.29
N GLN A 100 -7.22 -17.76 -19.49
CA GLN A 100 -6.21 -17.29 -20.43
C GLN A 100 -4.82 -17.88 -20.15
N ALA A 101 -4.40 -17.93 -18.88
CA ALA A 101 -3.13 -18.52 -18.52
C ALA A 101 -3.06 -20.03 -18.80
N SER A 102 -4.18 -20.75 -18.61
CA SER A 102 -4.26 -22.17 -18.94
C SER A 102 -4.07 -22.39 -20.45
N GLU A 103 -4.72 -21.59 -21.29
CA GLU A 103 -4.56 -21.64 -22.75
C GLU A 103 -3.13 -21.30 -23.19
N LEU A 104 -2.51 -20.27 -22.58
CA LEU A 104 -1.12 -19.90 -22.84
C LEU A 104 -0.13 -20.99 -22.40
N ARG A 105 -0.43 -21.68 -21.29
CA ARG A 105 0.40 -22.79 -20.81
C ARG A 105 0.34 -23.98 -21.77
N ASP A 106 -0.84 -24.31 -22.28
CA ASP A 106 -0.99 -25.41 -23.24
C ASP A 106 -0.23 -25.15 -24.55
N LYS A 107 -0.07 -23.87 -24.91
CA LYS A 107 0.76 -23.41 -26.04
C LYS A 107 2.25 -23.26 -25.71
N GLY A 108 2.68 -23.48 -24.46
CA GLY A 108 4.07 -23.26 -24.03
C GLY A 108 4.51 -21.79 -24.08
N GLN A 109 3.56 -20.87 -23.89
CA GLN A 109 3.72 -19.41 -24.01
C GLN A 109 3.52 -18.67 -22.68
N LEU A 110 2.94 -19.30 -21.65
CA LEU A 110 2.76 -18.68 -20.34
C LEU A 110 4.12 -18.28 -19.76
N LYS A 111 4.29 -17.00 -19.46
CA LYS A 111 5.47 -16.44 -18.79
C LYS A 111 5.12 -16.11 -17.34
N ASP A 112 6.06 -16.39 -16.45
CA ASP A 112 6.02 -15.95 -15.06
C ASP A 112 6.29 -14.45 -14.99
N SER A 113 5.40 -13.73 -14.33
CA SER A 113 5.43 -12.28 -14.22
C SER A 113 6.61 -11.77 -13.38
N TYR A 114 7.12 -12.59 -12.45
CA TYR A 114 8.18 -12.23 -11.51
C TYR A 114 9.56 -12.79 -11.87
N THR A 115 9.63 -13.73 -12.80
CA THR A 115 10.93 -14.27 -13.27
C THR A 115 11.20 -14.01 -14.74
N GLY A 116 10.17 -13.72 -15.54
CA GLY A 116 10.24 -13.57 -17.00
C GLY A 116 10.42 -14.89 -17.74
N GLN A 117 10.59 -16.00 -17.03
CA GLN A 117 10.78 -17.33 -17.59
C GLN A 117 9.44 -17.91 -18.04
N LYS A 118 9.47 -18.81 -19.02
CA LYS A 118 8.28 -19.59 -19.37
C LYS A 118 7.97 -20.57 -18.25
N ILE A 119 6.70 -20.67 -17.88
CA ILE A 119 6.23 -21.66 -16.92
C ILE A 119 6.07 -22.98 -17.67
N ALA A 120 6.76 -24.03 -17.22
CA ALA A 120 6.68 -25.34 -17.87
C ALA A 120 5.30 -25.99 -17.66
N ARG A 121 4.91 -26.91 -18.54
CA ARG A 121 3.58 -27.57 -18.49
C ARG A 121 3.32 -28.31 -17.17
N ASN A 122 4.36 -28.90 -16.59
CA ASN A 122 4.33 -29.63 -15.32
C ASN A 122 4.71 -28.75 -14.10
N GLU A 123 5.03 -27.48 -14.31
CA GLU A 123 5.37 -26.56 -13.24
C GLU A 123 4.12 -26.01 -12.57
N ARG A 124 4.16 -25.88 -11.25
CA ARG A 124 3.08 -25.31 -10.46
C ARG A 124 3.20 -23.79 -10.44
N TYR A 125 2.09 -23.11 -10.65
CA TYR A 125 1.98 -21.66 -10.57
C TYR A 125 0.66 -21.27 -9.91
N ASP A 126 0.61 -20.05 -9.38
CA ASP A 126 -0.56 -19.42 -8.79
C ASP A 126 -0.81 -18.06 -9.46
N LEU A 127 -1.98 -17.48 -9.24
CA LEU A 127 -2.30 -16.10 -9.60
C LEU A 127 -2.12 -15.21 -8.36
N ASP A 128 -1.05 -14.42 -8.32
CA ASP A 128 -0.75 -13.51 -7.21
C ASP A 128 -1.51 -12.19 -7.37
N HIS A 129 -1.98 -11.68 -6.24
CA HIS A 129 -2.37 -10.28 -6.09
C HIS A 129 -1.13 -9.49 -5.66
N THR A 130 -0.52 -8.75 -6.59
CA THR A 130 0.73 -8.02 -6.32
C THR A 130 0.60 -7.12 -5.09
N ILE A 131 -0.43 -6.29 -5.07
CA ILE A 131 -0.99 -5.68 -3.87
C ILE A 131 -2.05 -6.63 -3.32
N ALA A 132 -1.89 -7.03 -2.06
CA ALA A 132 -2.77 -8.04 -1.46
C ALA A 132 -4.23 -7.57 -1.48
N ALA A 133 -5.16 -8.49 -1.80
CA ALA A 133 -6.60 -8.20 -1.78
C ALA A 133 -7.07 -7.63 -0.43
N LYS A 134 -6.53 -8.15 0.68
CA LYS A 134 -6.77 -7.63 2.03
C LYS A 134 -6.32 -6.17 2.20
N GLU A 135 -5.15 -5.81 1.66
CA GLU A 135 -4.64 -4.44 1.75
C GLU A 135 -5.60 -3.46 1.07
N ILE A 136 -6.10 -3.83 -0.12
CA ILE A 136 -7.09 -3.03 -0.86
C ILE A 136 -8.44 -3.00 -0.13
N HIS A 137 -8.88 -4.13 0.44
CA HIS A 137 -10.13 -4.23 1.21
C HIS A 137 -10.14 -3.29 2.43
N ASP A 138 -9.00 -3.21 3.12
CA ASP A 138 -8.83 -2.41 4.33
C ASP A 138 -8.32 -0.98 4.05
N ASP A 139 -8.13 -0.58 2.80
CA ASP A 139 -7.65 0.76 2.47
C ASP A 139 -8.78 1.80 2.56
N PRO A 140 -8.77 2.75 3.53
CA PRO A 140 -9.80 3.77 3.65
C PRO A 140 -9.91 4.66 2.41
N ALA A 141 -8.83 4.82 1.63
CA ALA A 141 -8.86 5.63 0.41
C ALA A 141 -9.78 5.03 -0.67
N VAL A 142 -9.99 3.71 -0.67
CA VAL A 142 -10.92 3.04 -1.60
C VAL A 142 -12.36 3.48 -1.32
N TYR A 143 -12.74 3.59 -0.04
CA TYR A 143 -14.09 3.98 0.40
C TYR A 143 -14.31 5.48 0.30
N LEU A 144 -13.26 6.28 0.52
CA LEU A 144 -13.26 7.71 0.23
C LEU A 144 -13.60 7.97 -1.24
N ALA A 145 -12.90 7.29 -2.15
CA ALA A 145 -13.09 7.41 -3.60
C ALA A 145 -14.31 6.64 -4.14
N LYS A 146 -15.11 5.99 -3.27
CA LYS A 146 -16.30 5.19 -3.63
C LYS A 146 -15.99 4.10 -4.67
N LEU A 147 -14.80 3.50 -4.57
CA LEU A 147 -14.35 2.44 -5.47
C LEU A 147 -14.74 1.06 -4.97
N ASN A 148 -14.91 0.12 -5.91
CA ASN A 148 -15.13 -1.29 -5.58
C ASN A 148 -13.78 -1.99 -5.35
N GLY A 149 -13.53 -2.43 -4.12
CA GLY A 149 -12.29 -3.09 -3.73
C GLY A 149 -12.03 -4.42 -4.47
N VAL A 150 -13.07 -5.17 -4.81
CA VAL A 150 -12.94 -6.44 -5.56
C VAL A 150 -12.47 -6.18 -6.98
N ASP A 151 -13.03 -5.16 -7.65
CA ASP A 151 -12.63 -4.78 -9.00
C ASP A 151 -11.20 -4.24 -9.04
N LEU A 152 -10.80 -3.47 -8.02
CA LEU A 152 -9.43 -2.97 -7.90
C LEU A 152 -8.42 -4.09 -7.67
N ALA A 153 -8.71 -4.99 -6.73
CA ALA A 153 -7.85 -6.13 -6.44
C ALA A 153 -7.70 -7.04 -7.65
N ASN A 154 -8.78 -7.28 -8.40
CA ASN A 154 -8.76 -8.11 -9.59
C ASN A 154 -8.48 -7.33 -10.89
N SER A 155 -7.88 -6.15 -10.78
CA SER A 155 -7.42 -5.41 -11.95
C SER A 155 -6.29 -6.18 -12.66
N GLU A 156 -6.21 -6.02 -13.98
CA GLU A 156 -5.30 -6.80 -14.82
C GLU A 156 -3.82 -6.69 -14.39
N THR A 157 -3.39 -5.50 -13.98
CA THR A 157 -2.02 -5.23 -13.55
C THR A 157 -1.71 -5.72 -12.15
N ASN A 158 -2.73 -5.98 -11.32
CA ASN A 158 -2.57 -6.52 -9.98
C ASN A 158 -2.60 -8.05 -9.94
N LEU A 159 -3.11 -8.69 -11.00
CA LEU A 159 -3.20 -10.14 -11.15
C LEU A 159 -2.04 -10.69 -11.98
N ASN A 160 -1.05 -11.28 -11.30
CA ASN A 160 0.20 -11.74 -11.91
C ASN A 160 0.41 -13.24 -11.69
N HIS A 161 0.46 -14.02 -12.78
CA HIS A 161 0.81 -15.43 -12.70
C HIS A 161 2.29 -15.59 -12.36
N THR A 162 2.59 -16.40 -11.35
CA THR A 162 3.96 -16.64 -10.89
C THR A 162 4.13 -18.03 -10.30
N ASN A 163 5.36 -18.49 -10.23
CA ASN A 163 5.72 -19.76 -9.63
C ASN A 163 5.14 -19.87 -8.21
N TYR A 164 4.63 -21.06 -7.94
CA TYR A 164 4.00 -21.47 -6.70
C TYR A 164 4.80 -21.11 -5.43
N SER A 165 6.11 -21.34 -5.47
CA SER A 165 7.01 -21.10 -4.34
C SER A 165 7.20 -19.61 -4.06
N ILE A 166 7.25 -18.78 -5.11
CA ILE A 166 7.35 -17.32 -5.00
C ILE A 166 6.07 -16.77 -4.34
N ASN A 167 4.91 -17.11 -4.91
CA ASN A 167 3.62 -16.66 -4.38
C ASN A 167 3.43 -17.05 -2.90
N ARG A 168 3.59 -18.35 -2.56
CA ARG A 168 3.44 -18.82 -1.17
C ARG A 168 4.45 -18.21 -0.19
N SER A 169 5.63 -17.77 -0.66
CA SER A 169 6.61 -17.11 0.20
C SER A 169 6.32 -15.62 0.38
N LYS A 170 5.73 -14.96 -0.63
CA LYS A 170 5.30 -13.55 -0.56
C LYS A 170 4.15 -13.37 0.42
N LYS A 171 3.12 -14.23 0.34
CA LYS A 171 1.91 -14.13 1.18
C LYS A 171 1.30 -12.71 1.07
N GLN A 172 1.00 -12.08 2.20
CA GLN A 172 0.43 -10.73 2.32
C GLN A 172 1.49 -9.63 2.44
N LYS A 173 2.78 -9.94 2.25
CA LYS A 173 3.83 -8.92 2.32
C LYS A 173 3.73 -7.96 1.14
N THR A 174 4.06 -6.71 1.39
CA THR A 174 4.29 -5.75 0.30
C THR A 174 5.49 -6.19 -0.53
N MET A 175 5.59 -5.71 -1.77
CA MET A 175 6.71 -6.08 -2.63
C MET A 175 8.06 -5.70 -2.01
N THR A 176 8.15 -4.51 -1.43
CA THR A 176 9.35 -4.04 -0.70
C THR A 176 9.71 -4.96 0.46
N GLN A 177 8.75 -5.34 1.31
CA GLN A 177 8.99 -6.27 2.41
C GLN A 177 9.49 -7.63 1.91
N PHE A 178 8.86 -8.16 0.86
CA PHE A 178 9.26 -9.45 0.29
C PHE A 178 10.67 -9.43 -0.31
N LEU A 179 11.03 -8.37 -1.05
CA LEU A 179 12.36 -8.23 -1.64
C LEU A 179 13.45 -8.03 -0.59
N ASN A 180 13.18 -7.28 0.48
CA ASN A 180 14.11 -7.14 1.60
C ASN A 180 14.32 -8.49 2.30
N ASP A 181 13.24 -9.22 2.61
CA ASP A 181 13.31 -10.57 3.17
C ASP A 181 14.13 -11.53 2.30
N MET A 182 14.00 -11.44 0.98
CA MET A 182 14.75 -12.26 0.03
C MET A 182 16.23 -11.90 0.01
N LYS A 183 16.54 -10.60 0.08
CA LYS A 183 17.92 -10.11 0.17
C LYS A 183 18.59 -10.58 1.45
N ASP A 184 17.90 -10.47 2.59
CA ASP A 184 18.45 -10.87 3.90
C ASP A 184 18.71 -12.38 3.97
N LYS A 185 17.88 -13.19 3.32
CA LYS A 185 18.00 -14.67 3.31
C LYS A 185 18.85 -15.20 2.17
N GLN A 186 19.35 -14.34 1.28
CA GLN A 186 20.05 -14.74 0.06
C GLN A 186 21.21 -15.69 0.35
N THR A 187 22.13 -15.30 1.23
CA THR A 187 23.32 -16.11 1.57
C THR A 187 22.93 -17.46 2.18
N THR A 188 21.91 -17.49 3.05
CA THR A 188 21.40 -18.72 3.65
C THR A 188 20.80 -19.66 2.62
N TYR A 189 20.03 -19.13 1.66
CA TYR A 189 19.45 -19.91 0.58
C TYR A 189 20.52 -20.46 -0.35
N ASP A 190 21.49 -19.64 -0.76
CA ASP A 190 22.57 -20.05 -1.65
C ASP A 190 23.46 -21.14 -1.00
N ALA A 191 23.77 -21.00 0.30
CA ALA A 191 24.50 -22.02 1.06
C ALA A 191 23.72 -23.35 1.13
N ARG A 192 22.41 -23.29 1.43
CA ARG A 192 21.55 -24.48 1.53
C ARG A 192 21.36 -25.17 0.18
N ILE A 193 21.17 -24.41 -0.89
CA ILE A 193 21.10 -24.95 -2.26
C ILE A 193 22.41 -25.70 -2.59
N ASN A 194 23.56 -25.10 -2.29
CA ASN A 194 24.86 -25.72 -2.56
C ASN A 194 25.08 -26.99 -1.72
N GLU A 195 24.66 -27.01 -0.45
CA GLU A 195 24.70 -28.19 0.40
C GLU A 195 23.85 -29.33 -0.20
N LEU A 196 22.60 -29.03 -0.55
CA LEU A 196 21.67 -30.00 -1.12
C LEU A 196 22.16 -30.51 -2.49
N LYS A 197 22.70 -29.66 -3.36
CA LYS A 197 23.25 -30.09 -4.66
C LYS A 197 24.48 -31.00 -4.53
N LYS A 198 25.22 -30.93 -3.42
CA LYS A 198 26.38 -31.80 -3.14
C LYS A 198 25.98 -33.15 -2.53
N LYS A 199 24.79 -33.26 -1.94
CA LYS A 199 24.27 -34.54 -1.46
C LYS A 199 23.85 -35.40 -2.65
N GLY A 200 24.63 -36.45 -2.94
CA GLY A 200 24.38 -37.33 -4.09
C GLY A 200 22.98 -37.96 -4.13
N MET A 201 22.41 -38.31 -2.97
CA MET A 201 21.01 -38.72 -2.84
C MET A 201 20.25 -37.77 -1.91
N LEU A 202 19.15 -37.22 -2.41
CA LEU A 202 18.24 -36.36 -1.67
C LEU A 202 16.96 -37.12 -1.31
N SER A 203 16.53 -36.97 -0.06
CA SER A 203 15.19 -37.38 0.37
C SER A 203 14.11 -36.56 -0.36
N ASP A 204 12.87 -37.03 -0.35
CA ASP A 204 11.75 -36.30 -0.96
C ASP A 204 11.52 -34.92 -0.35
N GLN A 205 11.77 -34.78 0.96
CA GLN A 205 11.68 -33.50 1.66
C GLN A 205 12.75 -32.54 1.17
N GLU A 206 14.01 -33.00 1.10
CA GLU A 206 15.14 -32.21 0.60
C GLU A 206 14.98 -31.85 -0.87
N ARG A 207 14.42 -32.72 -1.70
CA ARG A 207 14.13 -32.43 -3.11
C ARG A 207 13.07 -31.33 -3.25
N LYS A 208 12.02 -31.37 -2.43
CA LYS A 208 10.99 -30.31 -2.38
C LYS A 208 11.57 -28.99 -1.87
N GLU A 209 12.43 -29.05 -0.86
CA GLU A 209 13.14 -27.89 -0.34
C GLU A 209 14.03 -27.26 -1.41
N LEU A 210 14.88 -28.05 -2.07
CA LEU A 210 15.75 -27.58 -3.14
C LEU A 210 14.97 -26.91 -4.26
N ASN A 211 13.90 -27.56 -4.75
CA ASN A 211 13.04 -26.99 -5.79
C ASN A 211 12.41 -25.66 -5.35
N LYS A 212 11.93 -25.58 -4.10
CA LYS A 212 11.39 -24.33 -3.54
C LYS A 212 12.45 -23.23 -3.53
N LEU A 213 13.65 -23.52 -3.04
CA LEU A 213 14.75 -22.55 -2.95
C LEU A 213 15.23 -22.11 -4.34
N ASP A 214 15.46 -23.04 -5.26
CA ASP A 214 15.84 -22.72 -6.64
C ASP A 214 14.77 -21.84 -7.31
N ASN A 215 13.47 -22.11 -7.12
CA ASN A 215 12.41 -21.25 -7.66
C ASN A 215 12.36 -19.86 -7.03
N LEU A 216 12.62 -19.74 -5.73
CA LEU A 216 12.74 -18.43 -5.08
C LEU A 216 13.93 -17.64 -5.61
N ARG A 217 15.05 -18.29 -5.93
CA ARG A 217 16.24 -17.63 -6.50
C ARG A 217 16.06 -17.18 -7.94
N LYS A 218 15.08 -17.73 -8.67
CA LYS A 218 14.70 -17.25 -10.01
C LYS A 218 13.90 -15.94 -9.98
N ALA A 219 13.39 -15.52 -8.81
CA ALA A 219 12.65 -14.27 -8.68
C ALA A 219 13.53 -13.08 -9.10
N ASN A 220 13.04 -12.27 -10.03
CA ASN A 220 13.72 -11.10 -10.54
C ASN A 220 13.19 -9.84 -9.84
N ALA A 221 14.05 -9.20 -9.03
CA ALA A 221 13.67 -8.04 -8.24
C ALA A 221 13.20 -6.84 -9.08
N GLU A 222 13.75 -6.64 -10.28
CA GLU A 222 13.35 -5.53 -11.16
C GLU A 222 11.96 -5.77 -11.73
N MET A 223 11.69 -6.97 -12.24
CA MET A 223 10.36 -7.34 -12.75
C MET A 223 9.29 -7.27 -11.67
N MET A 224 9.63 -7.71 -10.45
CA MET A 224 8.75 -7.62 -9.30
C MET A 224 8.43 -6.17 -8.93
N LYS A 225 9.42 -5.27 -8.95
CA LYS A 225 9.22 -3.82 -8.73
C LYS A 225 8.39 -3.19 -9.85
N GLU A 226 8.61 -3.60 -11.09
CA GLU A 226 7.83 -3.11 -12.23
C GLU A 226 6.37 -3.53 -12.14
N ALA A 227 6.10 -4.79 -11.79
CA ALA A 227 4.75 -5.29 -11.55
C ALA A 227 4.07 -4.53 -10.39
N ASP A 228 4.80 -4.29 -9.31
CA ASP A 228 4.32 -3.51 -8.16
C ASP A 228 3.98 -2.07 -8.54
N ALA A 229 4.85 -1.39 -9.30
CA ALA A 229 4.59 -0.04 -9.79
C ALA A 229 3.35 0.02 -10.69
N LYS A 230 3.16 -0.95 -11.59
CA LYS A 230 1.97 -1.06 -12.45
C LYS A 230 0.69 -1.28 -11.63
N ALA A 231 0.75 -2.17 -10.64
CA ALA A 231 -0.36 -2.44 -9.74
C ALA A 231 -0.74 -1.19 -8.94
N ILE A 232 0.25 -0.52 -8.32
CA ILE A 232 0.07 0.71 -7.55
C ILE A 232 -0.56 1.81 -8.41
N TRP A 233 -0.05 2.02 -9.62
CA TRP A 233 -0.59 3.03 -10.51
C TRP A 233 -2.05 2.74 -10.87
N ARG A 234 -2.40 1.49 -11.18
CA ARG A 234 -3.77 1.15 -11.56
C ARG A 234 -4.75 1.22 -10.38
N VAL A 235 -4.34 0.70 -9.22
CA VAL A 235 -5.19 0.61 -8.03
C VAL A 235 -5.32 1.98 -7.36
N TYR A 236 -4.20 2.60 -7.02
CA TYR A 236 -4.18 3.84 -6.25
C TYR A 236 -4.16 5.10 -7.12
N GLY A 237 -3.66 5.04 -8.35
CA GLY A 237 -3.79 6.16 -9.30
C GLY A 237 -5.25 6.44 -9.67
N LYS A 238 -6.08 5.40 -9.81
CA LYS A 238 -7.53 5.55 -10.03
C LYS A 238 -8.21 6.21 -8.82
N ALA A 239 -7.87 5.79 -7.61
CA ALA A 239 -8.39 6.38 -6.37
C ALA A 239 -8.00 7.85 -6.23
N ARG A 240 -6.74 8.18 -6.55
CA ARG A 240 -6.23 9.55 -6.50
C ARG A 240 -6.91 10.47 -7.52
N PHE A 241 -6.99 10.05 -8.79
CA PHE A 241 -7.63 10.84 -9.84
C PHE A 241 -9.09 11.13 -9.52
N LEU A 242 -9.86 10.12 -9.09
CA LEU A 242 -11.29 10.28 -8.82
C LEU A 242 -11.55 11.12 -7.58
N ALA A 243 -10.74 10.97 -6.52
CA ALA A 243 -10.82 11.84 -5.36
C ALA A 243 -10.59 13.30 -5.77
N GLU A 244 -9.51 13.58 -6.51
CA GLU A 244 -9.16 14.94 -6.98
C GLU A 244 -10.25 15.55 -7.89
N THR A 245 -10.87 14.79 -8.79
CA THR A 245 -11.95 15.30 -9.66
C THR A 245 -13.27 15.52 -8.92
N SER A 246 -13.54 14.79 -7.84
CA SER A 246 -14.76 14.98 -7.03
C SER A 246 -14.74 16.30 -6.25
N PHE A 247 -13.56 16.88 -6.05
CA PHE A 247 -13.39 18.19 -5.39
C PHE A 247 -13.59 19.38 -6.34
N LEU A 248 -13.54 19.17 -7.66
CA LEU A 248 -13.71 20.23 -8.66
C LEU A 248 -15.18 20.46 -9.07
N SER A 249 -16.11 19.69 -8.50
CA SER A 249 -17.55 19.78 -8.80
C SER A 249 -18.36 20.57 -7.75
N PHE A 250 -17.72 21.44 -6.98
CA PHE A 250 -18.37 22.40 -6.06
C PHE A 250 -18.23 23.84 -6.58
#